data_AF-A0A3C0FMF9-F1
#
_entry.id   AF-A0A3C0FMF9-F1
#
_cell.length_a   1.000
_cell.length_b   1.000
_cell.length_c   1.000
_cell.angle_alpha   90.00
_cell.angle_beta   90.00
_cell.angle_gamma   90.00
#
_symmetry.space_group_name_H-M   'P 1'
#
loop_
_entity.id
_entity.type
_entity.pdbx_description
1 polymer ?
#
loop_
_entity_poly.entity_id
_entity_poly.type
_entity_poly.pdbx_seq_one_letter_code
_entity_poly.pdbx_strand_id
1 'polypeptide(L)' 'GETPNRIINGGKGIYIHDTEGRESLDAFAGLYCVNVGYGRTEIADAIYAQAKELAYY' A
#
# COMPACT_ATOMS: atom_id res chain seq x y z
N GLY A 1 -0.49 29.35 8.20
CA GLY A 1 0.37 28.30 8.77
C GLY A 1 -0.12 26.99 8.22
N GLU A 2 0.50 26.51 7.14
CA GLU A 2 0.17 25.21 6.55
C GLU A 2 1.19 24.18 7.04
N THR A 3 0.71 23.01 7.41
CA THR A 3 1.57 21.85 7.71
C THR A 3 1.98 21.22 6.38
N PRO A 4 3.25 20.81 6.21
CA PRO A 4 3.69 20.11 5.01
C PRO A 4 2.90 18.80 4.82
N ASN A 5 2.42 18.55 3.61
CA ASN A 5 1.79 17.28 3.24
C ASN A 5 2.84 16.30 2.73
N ARG A 6 2.72 15.02 3.10
CA ARG A 6 3.50 13.92 2.54
C ARG A 6 2.60 12.99 1.74
N ILE A 7 2.97 12.71 0.49
CA ILE A 7 2.20 11.84 -0.42
C ILE A 7 2.99 10.54 -0.64
N ILE A 8 2.37 9.40 -0.32
CA ILE A 8 2.95 8.07 -0.51
C ILE A 8 2.58 7.54 -1.90
N ASN A 9 3.54 7.05 -2.67
CA ASN A 9 3.29 6.49 -4.03
C ASN A 9 3.68 5.01 -4.16
N GLY A 10 4.11 4.36 -3.07
CA GLY A 10 4.13 2.91 -3.00
C GLY A 10 4.76 2.35 -1.73
N GLY A 11 5.00 1.04 -1.74
CA GLY A 11 5.70 0.34 -0.68
C GLY A 11 5.95 -1.14 -1.02
N LYS A 12 6.89 -1.75 -0.29
CA LYS A 12 7.24 -3.18 -0.42
C LYS A 12 7.67 -3.74 0.93
N GLY A 13 7.06 -4.85 1.33
CA GLY A 13 7.37 -5.46 2.63
C GLY A 13 6.98 -4.51 3.77
N ILE A 14 7.94 -4.12 4.60
CA ILE A 14 7.72 -3.20 5.74
C ILE A 14 8.07 -1.74 5.42
N TYR A 15 8.40 -1.42 4.17
CA TYR A 15 8.81 -0.08 3.76
C TYR A 15 7.76 0.59 2.87
N ILE A 16 7.62 1.90 3.03
CA ILE A 16 6.85 2.79 2.16
C ILE A 16 7.78 3.83 1.54
N HIS A 17 7.42 4.32 0.35
CA HIS A 17 8.16 5.38 -0.33
C HIS A 17 7.23 6.52 -0.76
N ASP A 18 7.71 7.75 -0.59
CA ASP A 18 6.96 8.95 -0.94
C ASP A 18 7.32 9.49 -2.34
N THR A 19 6.53 10.46 -2.80
CA THR A 19 6.74 11.10 -4.12
C THR A 19 8.04 11.90 -4.23
N GLU A 20 8.72 12.18 -3.11
CA GLU A 20 10.03 12.83 -3.06
C GLU A 20 11.19 11.82 -3.03
N GLY A 21 10.88 10.52 -3.09
CA GLY A 21 11.85 9.42 -3.11
C GLY A 21 12.36 9.00 -1.73
N ARG A 22 11.78 9.50 -0.64
CA ARG A 22 12.16 9.06 0.71
C ARG A 22 11.54 7.70 1.00
N GLU A 23 12.38 6.72 1.35
CA GLU A 23 11.95 5.45 1.91
C GLU A 23 11.83 5.55 3.44
N SER A 24 10.81 4.92 4.01
CA SER A 24 10.57 4.90 5.46
C SER A 24 10.12 3.52 5.91
N LEU A 25 10.65 3.06 7.03
CA LEU A 25 10.13 1.89 7.74
C LEU A 25 8.74 2.23 8.29
N ASP A 26 7.74 1.47 7.89
CA ASP A 26 6.43 1.52 8.52
C ASP A 26 6.36 0.52 9.67
N ALA A 27 6.65 1.00 10.88
CA ALA A 27 6.58 0.23 12.11
C ALA A 27 5.14 0.08 12.66
N PHE A 28 4.12 0.51 11.91
CA PHE A 28 2.73 0.57 12.36
C PHE A 28 1.75 -0.16 11.43
N ALA A 29 2.23 -0.66 10.29
CA ALA A 29 1.43 -1.34 9.27
C ALA A 29 0.23 -0.49 8.80
N GLY A 30 0.49 0.77 8.42
CA GLY A 30 -0.50 1.77 8.02
C GLY A 30 -1.24 2.30 9.23
N LEU A 31 -2.45 1.80 9.46
CA LEU A 31 -3.19 1.95 10.71
C LEU A 31 -3.54 0.56 11.24
N TYR A 32 -2.50 -0.21 11.56
CA TYR A 32 -2.62 -1.58 12.08
C TYR A 32 -3.32 -2.57 11.12
N CYS A 33 -3.23 -2.33 9.81
CA CYS A 33 -4.03 -3.06 8.81
C CYS A 33 -3.20 -3.77 7.73
N VAL A 34 -1.95 -3.36 7.49
CA VAL A 34 -1.11 -3.94 6.42
C VAL A 34 -0.24 -5.08 6.98
N ASN A 35 -0.88 -6.06 7.62
CA ASN A 35 -0.18 -7.07 8.43
C ASN A 35 0.73 -8.00 7.62
N VAL A 36 0.39 -8.23 6.34
CA VAL A 36 1.22 -9.04 5.42
C VAL A 36 2.25 -8.21 4.67
N GLY A 37 2.36 -6.91 4.96
CA GLY A 37 3.25 -5.96 4.29
C GLY A 37 2.74 -5.47 2.94
N TYR A 38 3.37 -4.40 2.45
CA TYR A 38 3.01 -3.70 1.22
C TYR A 38 3.47 -4.45 -0.05
N GLY A 39 2.79 -4.18 -1.17
CA GLY A 39 3.24 -4.59 -2.50
C GLY A 39 3.08 -6.09 -2.79
N ARG A 40 2.08 -6.75 -2.21
CA ARG A 40 1.80 -8.18 -2.45
C ARG A 40 1.08 -8.39 -3.78
N THR A 41 1.84 -8.69 -4.83
CA THR A 41 1.28 -8.96 -6.18
C THR A 41 0.31 -10.13 -6.16
N GLU A 42 0.55 -11.16 -5.35
CA GLU A 42 -0.38 -12.30 -5.18
C GLU A 42 -1.79 -11.85 -4.77
N ILE A 43 -1.91 -10.87 -3.85
CA ILE A 43 -3.21 -10.32 -3.43
C ILE A 43 -3.83 -9.51 -4.56
N ALA A 44 -3.03 -8.70 -5.26
CA ALA A 44 -3.50 -7.91 -6.40
C ALA A 44 -4.01 -8.81 -7.54
N ASP A 45 -3.30 -9.90 -7.84
CA ASP A 45 -3.66 -10.88 -8.86
C ASP A 45 -4.95 -11.62 -8.49
N ALA A 46 -5.13 -11.99 -7.22
CA ALA A 46 -6.37 -12.61 -6.73
C ALA A 46 -7.57 -11.67 -6.85
N ILE A 47 -7.42 -10.40 -6.47
CA ILE A 47 -8.46 -9.37 -6.64
C ILE A 47 -8.80 -9.20 -8.12
N TYR A 48 -7.78 -9.10 -8.98
CA TYR A 48 -7.96 -8.95 -10.42
C TYR A 48 -8.70 -10.14 -11.04
N ALA A 49 -8.34 -11.37 -10.68
CA ALA A 49 -9.01 -12.56 -11.14
C ALA A 49 -10.50 -12.55 -10.76
N GLN A 50 -10.83 -12.29 -9.50
CA GLN A 50 -12.21 -12.27 -9.03
C GLN A 50 -13.02 -11.12 -9.63
N ALA A 51 -12.42 -9.94 -9.78
CA ALA A 51 -13.10 -8.78 -10.37
C ALA A 51 -13.51 -9.03 -11.84
N LYS A 52 -12.74 -9.84 -12.58
CA LYS A 52 -13.12 -10.26 -13.95
C LYS A 52 -14.29 -11.24 -13.97
N GLU A 53 -14.38 -12.10 -12.96
CA GLU A 53 -15.41 -13.14 -12.90
C GLU A 53 -16.74 -12.58 -12.41
N LEU A 54 -16.72 -11.86 -11.28
CA LEU A 54 -17.88 -11.20 -10.71
C LEU A 54 -17.40 -10.14 -9.73
N ALA A 55 -17.35 -8.88 -10.19
CA ALA A 55 -16.93 -7.76 -9.35
C ALA A 55 -17.96 -7.41 -8.27
N TYR A 56 -19.25 -7.65 -8.54
CA TYR A 56 -20.35 -7.34 -7.64
C TYR A 56 -21.59 -8.15 -8.01
N TYR A 57 -22.37 -8.56 -7.01
CA TYR A 57 -23.72 -9.13 -7.14
C TYR A 57 -24.71 -8.25 -6.38
#